data_AF-A0A1M5B9Q0-F1
#
_entry.id   AF-A0A1M5B9Q0-F1
#
_cell.length_a   1.000
_cell.length_b   1.000
_cell.length_c   1.000
_cell.angle_alpha   90.00
_cell.angle_beta   90.00
_cell.angle_gamma   90.00
#
_symmetry.space_group_name_H-M   'P 1'
#
loop_
_entity.id
_entity.type
_entity.pdbx_description
1 polymer ?
#
loop_
_entity_poly.entity_id
_entity_poly.type
_entity_poly.pdbx_seq_one_letter_code
_entity_poly.pdbx_strand_id
1 'polypeptide(L)'
;MDKSIIIVGLGPGDPGMIPLQVWELLNAGMPVYLRTAIHPTVAWLKQKGLSYRALDYHYQQGETFEEVYLNIAREVLAAAREGPVVYAVPGHPMVAEESVRLVLDLAARQGIPTRVVPAMSFLDALSATLGLDPCKGLHIVDALRLDEQQPDPGVGTVVTQVYDRITAGETKLNLMEVYPDEHRITVVRAAGIPGEERVAQVPLYELDRLPWIDHLTSLYIPPLKEAAEGEGTRPAAGEPVGAGEDAVYTCCFPLDPLVEVMAALRAENGCPWDREQTHQSLKQYLIEEAYEVIEALDEGQMYKICEELGDLLLQIVFHAQIASENKQFDMNDVVNAITEKMLRRHPHVFGAAHVNNSQEVLINWDKIKAQEQGEQAKKQSCLGNIPRALPALLRAEKVQAKAARVGFDWPDHTGAVDKVNEELKEVLQALETGQAQAVTEEVGDLLFAVVNLARLLHVDAEGALSGTTDKFIKRFQYIEQQARQRGQELSQLPLEQMDRWWEDAKKIII
;
A
#
# COMPACT_ATOMS: atom_id res chain seq x y z
N MET A 1 34.31 -36.57 -23.11
CA MET A 1 34.91 -35.44 -22.38
C MET A 1 33.89 -34.98 -21.36
N ASP A 2 34.36 -34.55 -20.19
CA ASP A 2 33.47 -34.02 -19.16
C ASP A 2 32.86 -32.71 -19.67
N LYS A 3 31.53 -32.65 -19.78
CA LYS A 3 30.82 -31.49 -20.34
C LYS A 3 30.61 -30.50 -19.21
N SER A 4 30.98 -29.24 -19.38
CA SER A 4 30.71 -28.21 -18.38
C SER A 4 30.82 -26.80 -18.96
N ILE A 5 30.14 -25.86 -18.31
CA ILE A 5 30.22 -24.43 -18.62
C ILE A 5 30.72 -23.71 -17.37
N ILE A 6 31.88 -23.08 -17.46
CA ILE A 6 32.43 -22.23 -16.41
C ILE A 6 32.17 -20.79 -16.81
N ILE A 7 31.32 -20.11 -16.05
CA ILE A 7 30.91 -18.74 -16.31
C ILE A 7 31.75 -17.82 -15.45
N VAL A 8 32.48 -16.89 -16.05
CA VAL A 8 33.43 -16.02 -15.35
C VAL A 8 33.15 -14.54 -15.63
N GLY A 9 33.34 -13.69 -14.62
CA GLY A 9 33.23 -12.24 -14.77
C GLY A 9 34.56 -11.59 -15.08
N LEU A 10 34.57 -10.62 -16.00
CA LEU A 10 35.77 -9.85 -16.36
C LEU A 10 35.99 -8.60 -15.50
N GLY A 11 35.10 -8.32 -14.56
CA GLY A 11 35.16 -7.10 -13.74
C GLY A 11 34.69 -5.85 -14.50
N PRO A 12 34.81 -4.66 -13.89
CA PRO A 12 34.25 -3.41 -14.42
C PRO A 12 35.06 -2.79 -15.58
N GLY A 13 36.31 -3.22 -15.81
CA GLY A 13 37.13 -2.72 -16.92
C GLY A 13 38.63 -2.64 -16.63
N ASP A 14 39.04 -2.49 -15.37
CA ASP A 14 40.45 -2.55 -14.97
C ASP A 14 40.96 -4.00 -14.99
N PRO A 15 42.00 -4.34 -15.79
CA PRO A 15 42.60 -5.67 -15.77
C PRO A 15 43.10 -6.13 -14.39
N GLY A 16 43.48 -5.20 -13.51
CA GLY A 16 43.87 -5.51 -12.12
C GLY A 16 42.72 -6.04 -11.26
N MET A 17 41.47 -5.82 -11.68
CA MET A 17 40.26 -6.28 -10.99
C MET A 17 39.75 -7.64 -11.50
N ILE A 18 40.42 -8.25 -12.49
CA ILE A 18 40.13 -9.63 -12.86
C ILE A 18 40.57 -10.53 -11.69
N PRO A 19 39.67 -11.29 -11.06
CA PRO A 19 40.06 -12.18 -9.97
C PRO A 19 41.10 -13.19 -10.44
N LEU A 20 42.09 -13.50 -9.60
CA LEU A 20 43.13 -14.46 -9.95
C LEU A 20 42.55 -15.80 -10.42
N GLN A 21 41.49 -16.27 -9.76
CA GLN A 21 40.78 -17.49 -10.15
C GLN A 21 40.19 -17.41 -11.57
N VAL A 22 39.62 -16.26 -11.96
CA VAL A 22 39.12 -16.05 -13.32
C VAL A 22 40.27 -16.09 -14.32
N TRP A 23 41.37 -15.42 -14.02
CA TRP A 23 42.57 -15.43 -14.88
C TRP A 23 43.14 -16.84 -15.08
N GLU A 24 43.22 -17.65 -14.03
CA GLU A 24 43.66 -19.04 -14.10
C GLU A 24 42.74 -19.89 -14.99
N LEU A 25 41.43 -19.70 -14.87
CA LEU A 25 40.43 -20.42 -15.68
C LEU A 25 40.49 -20.03 -17.16
N LEU A 26 40.68 -18.75 -17.47
CA LEU A 26 40.87 -18.28 -18.84
C LEU A 26 42.12 -18.89 -19.49
N ASN A 27 43.18 -19.16 -18.71
CA ASN A 27 44.44 -19.74 -19.20
C ASN A 27 44.53 -21.27 -19.04
N ALA A 28 43.47 -21.94 -18.60
CA ALA A 28 43.47 -23.39 -18.38
C ALA A 28 43.46 -24.22 -19.70
N GLY A 29 43.55 -23.56 -20.86
CA GLY A 29 43.56 -24.22 -22.18
C GLY A 29 42.18 -24.67 -22.69
N MET A 30 41.10 -24.26 -22.01
CA MET A 30 39.74 -24.48 -22.47
C MET A 30 39.35 -23.47 -23.55
N PRO A 31 38.41 -23.79 -24.47
CA PRO A 31 37.81 -22.81 -25.35
C PRO A 31 37.14 -21.68 -24.55
N VAL A 32 37.55 -20.44 -24.84
CA VAL A 32 37.00 -19.23 -24.20
C VAL A 32 36.05 -18.53 -25.15
N TYR A 33 34.82 -18.30 -24.69
CA TYR A 33 33.80 -17.54 -25.38
C TYR A 33 33.57 -16.23 -24.62
N LEU A 34 33.74 -15.09 -25.29
CA LEU A 34 33.41 -13.78 -24.73
C LEU A 34 32.01 -13.38 -25.19
N ARG A 35 31.18 -12.89 -24.26
CA ARG A 35 29.87 -12.29 -24.60
C ARG A 35 30.04 -11.15 -25.60
N THR A 36 31.07 -10.33 -25.43
CA THR A 36 31.44 -9.24 -26.33
C THR A 36 32.94 -8.98 -26.28
N ALA A 37 33.52 -8.57 -27.41
CA ALA A 37 34.87 -8.01 -27.46
C ALA A 37 34.90 -6.52 -27.05
N ILE A 38 33.75 -5.87 -26.94
CA ILE A 38 33.59 -4.47 -26.52
C ILE A 38 33.64 -4.41 -24.99
N HIS A 39 34.85 -4.55 -24.44
CA HIS A 39 35.10 -4.42 -23.02
C HIS A 39 36.56 -3.97 -22.77
N PRO A 40 36.83 -3.03 -21.84
CA PRO A 40 38.17 -2.47 -21.65
C PRO A 40 39.27 -3.50 -21.35
N THR A 41 38.93 -4.59 -20.63
CA THR A 41 39.92 -5.64 -20.31
C THR A 41 40.32 -6.50 -21.52
N VAL A 42 39.54 -6.52 -22.60
CA VAL A 42 39.77 -7.43 -23.75
C VAL A 42 41.05 -7.09 -24.50
N ALA A 43 41.40 -5.81 -24.59
CA ALA A 43 42.68 -5.38 -25.17
C ALA A 43 43.88 -5.96 -24.40
N TRP A 44 43.80 -5.94 -23.06
CA TRP A 44 44.81 -6.53 -22.19
C TRP A 44 44.85 -8.06 -22.30
N LEU A 45 43.69 -8.74 -22.33
CA LEU A 45 43.62 -10.19 -22.53
C LEU A 45 44.32 -10.62 -23.83
N LYS A 46 44.08 -9.86 -24.91
CA LYS A 46 44.75 -10.07 -26.20
C LYS A 46 46.26 -9.85 -26.11
N GLN A 47 46.72 -8.82 -25.41
CA GLN A 47 48.14 -8.57 -25.17
C GLN A 47 48.81 -9.72 -24.40
N LYS A 48 48.08 -10.36 -23.49
CA LYS A 48 48.55 -11.54 -22.74
C LYS A 48 48.49 -12.85 -23.55
N GLY A 49 48.06 -12.80 -24.81
CA GLY A 49 48.04 -13.95 -25.70
C GLY A 49 46.84 -14.89 -25.50
N LEU A 50 45.78 -14.43 -24.82
CA LEU A 50 44.56 -15.22 -24.66
C LEU A 50 43.89 -15.45 -26.02
N SER A 51 43.65 -16.73 -26.36
CA SER A 51 42.81 -17.09 -27.50
C SER A 51 41.35 -17.15 -27.05
N TYR A 52 40.47 -16.44 -27.75
CA TYR A 52 39.04 -16.41 -27.46
C TYR A 52 38.21 -16.29 -28.73
N ARG A 53 36.93 -16.65 -28.62
CA ARG A 53 35.91 -16.38 -29.61
C ARG A 53 34.90 -15.38 -29.05
N ALA A 54 34.78 -14.23 -29.69
CA ALA A 54 33.80 -13.22 -29.28
C ALA A 54 32.47 -13.44 -30.01
N LEU A 55 31.37 -13.23 -29.30
CA LEU A 55 30.02 -13.52 -29.76
C LEU A 55 29.27 -12.28 -30.31
N ASP A 56 30.00 -11.20 -30.58
CA ASP A 56 29.45 -9.92 -31.05
C ASP A 56 28.64 -10.03 -32.35
N TYR A 57 28.89 -11.06 -33.16
CA TYR A 57 28.18 -11.24 -34.44
C TYR A 57 26.68 -11.52 -34.27
N HIS A 58 26.24 -12.02 -33.10
CA HIS A 58 24.82 -12.19 -32.81
C HIS A 58 24.09 -10.85 -32.74
N TYR A 59 24.74 -9.78 -32.26
CA TYR A 59 24.18 -8.44 -32.22
C TYR A 59 23.94 -7.84 -33.61
N GLN A 60 24.58 -8.38 -34.66
CA GLN A 60 24.37 -7.96 -36.05
C GLN A 60 23.23 -8.73 -36.74
N GLN A 61 22.77 -9.84 -36.15
CA GLN A 61 21.84 -10.79 -36.76
C GLN A 61 20.47 -10.82 -36.07
N GLY A 62 20.38 -10.44 -34.80
CA GLY A 62 19.12 -10.41 -34.05
C GLY A 62 18.33 -9.11 -34.27
N GLU A 63 17.00 -9.21 -34.24
CA GLU A 63 16.11 -8.05 -34.32
C GLU A 63 15.85 -7.45 -32.93
N THR A 64 15.93 -8.27 -31.86
CA THR A 64 15.80 -7.84 -30.46
C THR A 64 16.93 -8.34 -29.56
N PHE A 65 17.14 -7.67 -28.42
CA PHE A 65 18.13 -8.11 -27.43
C PHE A 65 17.83 -9.50 -26.84
N GLU A 66 16.56 -9.86 -26.64
CA GLU A 66 16.23 -11.20 -26.14
C GLU A 66 16.67 -12.29 -27.13
N GLU A 67 16.46 -12.07 -28.43
CA GLU A 67 16.91 -12.99 -29.47
C GLU A 67 18.44 -13.12 -29.49
N VAL A 68 19.15 -12.00 -29.39
CA VAL A 68 20.61 -11.96 -29.33
C VAL A 68 21.13 -12.80 -28.16
N TYR A 69 20.63 -12.55 -26.94
CA TYR A 69 21.08 -13.26 -25.75
C TYR A 69 20.71 -14.75 -25.78
N LEU A 70 19.54 -15.10 -26.32
CA LEU A 70 19.15 -16.49 -26.50
C LEU A 70 20.05 -17.23 -27.49
N ASN A 71 20.45 -16.59 -28.59
CA ASN A 71 21.36 -17.16 -29.57
C ASN A 71 22.78 -17.33 -29.02
N ILE A 72 23.28 -16.34 -28.27
CA ILE A 72 24.53 -16.43 -27.50
C ILE A 72 24.49 -17.65 -26.57
N ALA A 73 23.42 -17.79 -25.76
CA ALA A 73 23.29 -18.90 -24.83
C ALA A 73 23.28 -20.27 -25.54
N ARG A 74 22.53 -20.38 -26.65
CA ARG A 74 22.48 -21.61 -27.46
C ARG A 74 23.85 -22.00 -28.01
N GLU A 75 24.65 -21.04 -28.45
CA GLU A 75 25.99 -21.31 -28.96
C GLU A 75 26.96 -21.75 -27.86
N VAL A 76 26.93 -21.10 -26.69
CA VAL A 76 27.73 -21.52 -25.53
C VAL A 76 27.39 -22.97 -25.15
N LEU A 77 26.11 -23.32 -25.15
CA LEU A 77 25.67 -24.70 -24.90
C LEU A 77 26.11 -25.68 -26.00
N ALA A 78 26.08 -25.27 -27.27
CA ALA A 78 26.55 -26.10 -28.37
C ALA A 78 28.04 -26.42 -28.22
N ALA A 79 28.86 -25.43 -27.87
CA ALA A 79 30.28 -25.61 -27.58
C ALA A 79 30.49 -26.53 -26.36
N ALA A 80 29.70 -26.37 -25.31
CA ALA A 80 29.76 -27.19 -24.10
C ALA A 80 29.43 -28.68 -24.33
N ARG A 81 28.73 -29.01 -25.43
CA ARG A 81 28.47 -30.41 -25.83
C ARG A 81 29.71 -31.10 -26.39
N GLU A 82 30.65 -30.33 -26.94
CA GLU A 82 31.90 -30.82 -27.52
C GLU A 82 33.00 -30.99 -26.46
N GLY A 83 32.96 -30.20 -25.38
CA GLY A 83 33.90 -30.27 -24.26
C GLY A 83 33.65 -29.16 -23.22
N PRO A 84 34.48 -29.07 -22.17
CA PRO A 84 34.36 -28.00 -21.17
C PRO A 84 34.71 -26.64 -21.80
N VAL A 85 33.91 -25.61 -21.49
CA VAL A 85 34.10 -24.25 -22.03
C VAL A 85 34.10 -23.20 -20.93
N VAL A 86 34.80 -22.09 -21.18
CA VAL A 86 34.74 -20.89 -20.35
C VAL A 86 33.90 -19.85 -21.07
N TYR A 87 32.83 -19.38 -20.45
CA TYR A 87 32.02 -18.27 -20.93
C TYR A 87 32.29 -17.03 -20.07
N ALA A 88 32.89 -16.01 -20.66
CA ALA A 88 33.29 -14.80 -19.96
C ALA A 88 32.40 -13.61 -20.34
N VAL A 89 31.94 -12.89 -19.31
CA VAL A 89 31.04 -11.74 -19.44
C VAL A 89 31.62 -10.49 -18.76
N PRO A 90 31.27 -9.28 -19.22
CA PRO A 90 31.56 -8.04 -18.49
C PRO A 90 31.05 -8.07 -17.05
N GLY A 91 31.76 -7.41 -16.13
CA GLY A 91 31.32 -7.28 -14.75
C GLY A 91 31.19 -8.61 -14.00
N HIS A 92 30.13 -8.74 -13.20
CA HIS A 92 29.81 -9.95 -12.44
C HIS A 92 28.77 -10.80 -13.19
N PRO A 93 28.95 -12.12 -13.34
CA PRO A 93 28.02 -12.96 -14.11
C PRO A 93 26.57 -13.05 -13.62
N MET A 94 26.26 -12.51 -12.45
CA MET A 94 24.94 -12.62 -11.80
C MET A 94 24.28 -11.27 -11.61
N VAL A 95 24.93 -10.19 -12.06
CA VAL A 95 24.46 -8.82 -11.85
C VAL A 95 24.15 -8.23 -13.23
N ALA A 96 22.85 -8.06 -13.52
CA ALA A 96 22.34 -7.47 -14.76
C ALA A 96 22.89 -8.11 -16.06
N GLU A 97 23.08 -9.44 -16.08
CA GLU A 97 23.62 -10.16 -17.25
C GLU A 97 22.69 -11.28 -17.71
N GLU A 98 21.75 -10.93 -18.59
CA GLU A 98 20.67 -11.79 -19.06
C GLU A 98 21.17 -13.02 -19.83
N SER A 99 22.28 -12.89 -20.57
CA SER A 99 22.88 -14.02 -21.30
C SER A 99 23.29 -15.17 -20.37
N VAL A 100 23.77 -14.84 -19.15
CA VAL A 100 24.16 -15.85 -18.15
C VAL A 100 22.94 -16.55 -17.58
N ARG A 101 21.87 -15.81 -17.28
CA ARG A 101 20.59 -16.39 -16.82
C ARG A 101 20.08 -17.44 -17.82
N LEU A 102 20.07 -17.11 -19.11
CA LEU A 102 19.67 -18.02 -20.18
C LEU A 102 20.59 -19.24 -20.32
N VAL A 103 21.90 -19.06 -20.19
CA VAL A 103 22.87 -20.18 -20.19
C VAL A 103 22.58 -21.14 -19.03
N LEU A 104 22.38 -20.63 -17.82
CA LEU A 104 22.09 -21.45 -16.63
C LEU A 104 20.78 -22.24 -16.81
N ASP A 105 19.70 -21.58 -17.24
CA ASP A 105 18.39 -22.20 -17.45
C ASP A 105 18.46 -23.31 -18.50
N LEU A 106 19.09 -23.04 -19.65
CA LEU A 106 19.18 -24.02 -20.73
C LEU A 106 20.12 -25.17 -20.37
N ALA A 107 21.22 -24.90 -19.68
CA ALA A 107 22.17 -25.91 -19.24
C ALA A 107 21.54 -26.88 -18.23
N ALA A 108 20.76 -26.35 -17.28
CA ALA A 108 20.00 -27.15 -16.32
C ALA A 108 19.02 -28.10 -17.03
N ARG A 109 18.27 -27.61 -18.04
CA ARG A 109 17.36 -28.45 -18.84
C ARG A 109 18.06 -29.56 -19.63
N GLN A 110 19.33 -29.37 -19.96
CA GLN A 110 20.13 -30.32 -20.74
C GLN A 110 21.08 -31.17 -19.87
N GLY A 111 21.05 -31.00 -18.55
CA GLY A 111 21.94 -31.70 -17.62
C GLY A 111 23.42 -31.37 -17.83
N ILE A 112 23.75 -30.15 -18.30
CA ILE A 112 25.14 -29.69 -18.44
C ILE A 112 25.55 -28.99 -17.13
N PRO A 113 26.57 -29.48 -16.41
CA PRO A 113 27.09 -28.83 -15.22
C PRO A 113 27.55 -27.39 -15.50
N THR A 114 27.11 -26.46 -14.64
CA THR A 114 27.52 -25.05 -14.69
C THR A 114 28.21 -24.63 -13.41
N ARG A 115 29.25 -23.81 -13.52
CA ARG A 115 29.91 -23.17 -12.37
C ARG A 115 30.07 -21.68 -12.64
N VAL A 116 29.53 -20.85 -11.76
CA VAL A 116 29.72 -19.40 -11.81
C VAL A 116 30.90 -19.01 -10.93
N VAL A 117 31.79 -18.17 -11.46
CA VAL A 117 32.92 -17.59 -10.74
C VAL A 117 32.71 -16.07 -10.70
N PRO A 118 32.52 -15.49 -9.51
CA PRO A 118 32.20 -14.08 -9.37
C PRO A 118 33.38 -13.19 -9.74
N ALA A 119 33.08 -11.94 -10.07
CA ALA A 119 34.02 -10.85 -10.22
C ALA A 119 33.37 -9.55 -9.73
N MET A 120 34.14 -8.48 -9.65
CA MET A 120 33.60 -7.17 -9.24
C MET A 120 32.52 -6.71 -10.23
N SER A 121 31.36 -6.33 -9.71
CA SER A 121 30.24 -5.80 -10.47
C SER A 121 30.36 -4.27 -10.64
N PHE A 122 29.50 -3.70 -11.47
CA PHE A 122 29.39 -2.24 -11.55
C PHE A 122 28.89 -1.63 -10.22
N LEU A 123 28.11 -2.37 -9.41
CA LEU A 123 27.62 -1.90 -8.12
C LEU A 123 28.75 -1.76 -7.11
N ASP A 124 29.68 -2.71 -7.10
CA ASP A 124 30.88 -2.64 -6.25
C ASP A 124 31.73 -1.42 -6.63
N ALA A 125 31.94 -1.23 -7.94
CA ALA A 125 32.68 -0.09 -8.47
C ALA A 125 32.00 1.24 -8.11
N LEU A 126 30.68 1.38 -8.33
CA LEU A 126 29.93 2.56 -7.96
C LEU A 126 29.94 2.81 -6.45
N SER A 127 29.80 1.76 -5.63
CA SER A 127 29.84 1.89 -4.17
C SER A 127 31.19 2.43 -3.71
N ALA A 128 32.29 1.95 -4.31
CA ALA A 128 33.62 2.47 -4.03
C ALA A 128 33.80 3.92 -4.52
N THR A 129 33.38 4.24 -5.75
CA THR A 129 33.52 5.57 -6.35
C THR A 129 32.70 6.63 -5.61
N LEU A 130 31.50 6.29 -5.16
CA LEU A 130 30.54 7.21 -4.55
C LEU A 130 30.51 7.13 -3.02
N GLY A 131 31.22 6.18 -2.40
CA GLY A 131 31.17 5.94 -0.96
C GLY A 131 29.81 5.45 -0.47
N LEU A 132 29.10 4.68 -1.31
CA LEU A 132 27.78 4.15 -0.96
C LEU A 132 27.93 2.89 -0.09
N ASP A 133 26.99 2.76 0.84
CA ASP A 133 26.81 1.55 1.64
C ASP A 133 25.46 0.93 1.25
N PRO A 134 25.44 -0.17 0.46
CA PRO A 134 24.20 -0.81 0.03
C PRO A 134 23.30 -1.26 1.19
N CYS A 135 23.84 -1.47 2.40
CA CYS A 135 23.06 -1.84 3.57
C CYS A 135 22.13 -0.71 4.06
N LYS A 136 22.35 0.53 3.64
CA LYS A 136 21.50 1.68 3.98
C LYS A 136 20.23 1.80 3.13
N GLY A 137 19.98 0.82 2.26
CA GLY A 137 18.92 0.87 1.26
C GLY A 137 19.46 1.46 -0.04
N LEU A 138 19.52 0.61 -1.07
CA LEU A 138 19.91 0.98 -2.41
C LEU A 138 18.94 0.33 -3.39
N HIS A 139 18.18 1.15 -4.10
CA HIS A 139 17.32 0.70 -5.18
C HIS A 139 18.12 0.69 -6.49
N ILE A 140 17.96 -0.34 -7.30
CA ILE A 140 18.64 -0.48 -8.60
C ILE A 140 17.57 -0.65 -9.66
N VAL A 141 17.57 0.24 -10.63
CA VAL A 141 16.59 0.27 -11.71
C VAL A 141 17.26 0.32 -13.08
N ASP A 142 16.54 -0.13 -14.09
CA ASP A 142 16.96 -0.11 -15.48
C ASP A 142 16.37 1.12 -16.20
N ALA A 143 17.22 1.96 -16.80
CA ALA A 143 16.80 3.12 -17.58
C ALA A 143 15.76 2.78 -18.66
N LEU A 144 15.84 1.58 -19.24
CA LEU A 144 14.94 1.13 -20.30
C LEU A 144 13.61 0.57 -19.78
N ARG A 145 13.43 0.45 -18.45
CA ARG A 145 12.25 -0.14 -17.81
C ARG A 145 11.71 0.69 -16.64
N LEU A 146 11.92 2.00 -16.66
CA LEU A 146 11.47 2.91 -15.59
C LEU A 146 9.94 2.99 -15.47
N ASP A 147 9.21 2.60 -16.51
CA ASP A 147 7.76 2.43 -16.51
C ASP A 147 7.30 1.24 -15.65
N GLU A 148 8.10 0.18 -15.57
CA GLU A 148 7.83 -1.01 -14.76
C GLU A 148 8.54 -0.98 -13.39
N GLN A 149 9.70 -0.30 -13.32
CA GLN A 149 10.60 -0.23 -12.17
C GLN A 149 10.75 1.22 -11.72
N GLN A 150 9.69 1.77 -11.13
CA GLN A 150 9.72 3.16 -10.68
C GLN A 150 10.72 3.34 -9.52
N PRO A 151 11.59 4.37 -9.57
CA PRO A 151 12.46 4.71 -8.46
C PRO A 151 11.68 4.97 -7.18
N ASP A 152 12.29 4.64 -6.04
CA ASP A 152 11.75 5.00 -4.73
C ASP A 152 12.46 6.29 -4.27
N PRO A 153 11.76 7.42 -4.11
CA PRO A 153 12.36 8.67 -3.67
C PRO A 153 12.94 8.62 -2.25
N GLY A 154 12.53 7.64 -1.43
CA GLY A 154 12.95 7.49 -0.05
C GLY A 154 14.32 6.83 0.13
N VAL A 155 14.84 6.18 -0.90
CA VAL A 155 16.14 5.48 -0.87
C VAL A 155 17.04 5.93 -2.01
N GLY A 156 18.36 5.77 -1.82
CA GLY A 156 19.32 6.03 -2.89
C GLY A 156 19.05 5.12 -4.08
N THR A 157 18.94 5.67 -5.29
CA THR A 157 18.65 4.89 -6.49
C THR A 157 19.83 4.90 -7.45
N VAL A 158 20.24 3.72 -7.92
CA VAL A 158 21.18 3.55 -9.03
C VAL A 158 20.40 3.24 -10.30
N VAL A 159 20.54 4.09 -11.31
CA VAL A 159 19.97 3.86 -12.65
C VAL A 159 21.06 3.31 -13.56
N THR A 160 20.78 2.15 -14.17
CA THR A 160 21.67 1.44 -15.08
C THR A 160 21.28 1.66 -16.54
N GLN A 161 22.12 1.21 -17.48
CA GLN A 161 21.80 1.20 -18.92
C GLN A 161 21.58 2.57 -19.57
N VAL A 162 22.25 3.63 -19.08
CA VAL A 162 22.20 4.96 -19.72
C VAL A 162 23.19 5.02 -20.88
N TYR A 163 22.84 4.38 -21.99
CA TYR A 163 23.78 4.05 -23.07
C TYR A 163 24.25 5.23 -23.92
N ASP A 164 23.39 6.22 -24.11
CA ASP A 164 23.65 7.37 -24.95
C ASP A 164 22.80 8.57 -24.53
N ARG A 165 22.92 9.66 -25.28
CA ARG A 165 22.21 10.91 -24.98
C ARG A 165 20.69 10.81 -25.21
N ILE A 166 20.22 9.91 -26.06
CA ILE A 166 18.78 9.69 -26.29
C ILE A 166 18.20 8.99 -25.07
N THR A 167 18.80 7.86 -24.66
CA THR A 167 18.38 7.14 -23.44
C THR A 167 18.48 8.03 -22.20
N ALA A 168 19.52 8.86 -22.10
CA ALA A 168 19.65 9.84 -21.01
C ALA A 168 18.52 10.89 -21.02
N GLY A 169 18.03 11.28 -22.20
CA GLY A 169 16.90 12.19 -22.36
C GLY A 169 15.60 11.57 -21.88
N GLU A 170 15.32 10.32 -22.26
CA GLU A 170 14.14 9.57 -21.81
C GLU A 170 14.18 9.29 -20.31
N THR A 171 15.35 8.83 -19.82
CA THR A 171 15.60 8.61 -18.39
C THR A 171 15.34 9.88 -17.59
N LYS A 172 15.87 11.04 -18.05
CA LYS A 172 15.61 12.33 -17.42
C LYS A 172 14.11 12.62 -17.30
N LEU A 173 13.36 12.48 -18.40
CA LEU A 173 11.93 12.78 -18.41
C LEU A 173 11.16 11.89 -17.43
N ASN A 174 11.42 10.58 -17.44
CA ASN A 174 10.79 9.63 -16.50
C ASN A 174 11.14 9.95 -15.05
N LEU A 175 12.41 10.29 -14.77
CA LEU A 175 12.82 10.64 -13.41
C LEU A 175 12.22 11.97 -12.94
N MET A 176 11.94 12.92 -13.82
CA MET A 176 11.31 14.21 -13.48
C MET A 176 9.83 14.08 -13.08
N GLU A 177 9.18 12.94 -13.38
CA GLU A 177 7.85 12.63 -12.85
C GLU A 177 7.89 12.30 -11.35
N VAL A 178 9.06 11.89 -10.84
CA VAL A 178 9.26 11.36 -9.49
C VAL A 178 10.13 12.28 -8.62
N TYR A 179 11.11 12.95 -9.22
CA TYR A 179 12.05 13.84 -8.55
C TYR A 179 11.95 15.27 -9.09
N PRO A 180 12.16 16.30 -8.26
CA PRO A 180 12.23 17.68 -8.74
C PRO A 180 13.30 17.88 -9.81
N ASP A 181 13.02 18.73 -10.80
CA ASP A 181 13.92 19.05 -11.91
C ASP A 181 15.33 19.46 -11.44
N GLU A 182 15.41 20.22 -10.35
CA GLU A 182 16.65 20.74 -9.78
C GLU A 182 17.37 19.73 -8.85
N HIS A 183 16.79 18.56 -8.61
CA HIS A 183 17.38 17.55 -7.74
C HIS A 183 18.77 17.15 -8.24
N ARG A 184 19.75 17.14 -7.35
CA ARG A 184 21.15 16.87 -7.73
C ARG A 184 21.36 15.37 -7.87
N ILE A 185 21.62 14.93 -9.09
CA ILE A 185 22.04 13.57 -9.39
C ILE A 185 23.56 13.50 -9.54
N THR A 186 24.12 12.31 -9.32
CA THR A 186 25.53 12.03 -9.62
C THR A 186 25.61 11.11 -10.84
N VAL A 187 26.27 11.57 -11.89
CA VAL A 187 26.52 10.82 -13.12
C VAL A 187 27.93 10.28 -13.08
N VAL A 188 28.08 8.96 -13.19
CA VAL A 188 29.36 8.26 -13.16
C VAL A 188 29.56 7.54 -14.47
N ARG A 189 30.64 7.84 -15.19
CA ARG A 189 31.09 7.09 -16.36
C ARG A 189 32.32 6.27 -15.98
N ALA A 190 32.37 5.01 -16.44
CA ALA A 190 33.54 4.14 -16.32
C ALA A 190 34.01 3.97 -14.86
N ALA A 191 33.04 3.74 -13.95
CA ALA A 191 33.29 3.57 -12.52
C ALA A 191 34.38 2.50 -12.28
N GLY A 192 35.40 2.85 -11.50
CA GLY A 192 36.50 1.95 -11.16
C GLY A 192 37.47 1.65 -12.30
N ILE A 193 37.44 2.39 -13.42
CA ILE A 193 38.42 2.25 -14.52
C ILE A 193 39.45 3.40 -14.43
N PRO A 194 40.72 3.10 -14.08
CA PRO A 194 41.74 4.13 -13.95
C PRO A 194 41.95 4.95 -15.23
N GLY A 195 41.88 6.27 -15.11
CA GLY A 195 42.10 7.20 -16.23
C GLY A 195 40.90 7.40 -17.16
N GLU A 196 39.83 6.61 -17.02
CA GLU A 196 38.58 6.77 -17.76
C GLU A 196 37.40 7.19 -16.89
N GLU A 197 37.48 6.93 -15.58
CA GLU A 197 36.45 7.30 -14.60
C GLU A 197 36.18 8.80 -14.63
N ARG A 198 34.90 9.14 -14.72
CA ARG A 198 34.43 10.53 -14.62
C ARG A 198 33.18 10.60 -13.75
N VAL A 199 33.20 11.50 -12.79
CA VAL A 199 32.07 11.77 -11.90
C VAL A 199 31.66 13.22 -12.07
N ALA A 200 30.35 13.47 -12.22
CA ALA A 200 29.80 14.81 -12.21
C ALA A 200 28.51 14.84 -11.39
N GLN A 201 28.33 15.90 -10.60
CA GLN A 201 27.05 16.21 -9.99
C GLN A 201 26.36 17.31 -10.76
N VAL A 202 25.16 17.02 -11.26
CA VAL A 202 24.36 17.95 -12.06
C VAL A 202 22.91 17.94 -11.58
N PRO A 203 22.14 19.02 -11.79
CA PRO A 203 20.68 18.96 -11.69
C PRO A 203 20.11 17.92 -12.66
N LEU A 204 19.01 17.26 -12.29
CA LEU A 204 18.38 16.22 -13.10
C LEU A 204 18.08 16.71 -14.53
N TYR A 205 17.59 17.95 -14.67
CA TYR A 205 17.29 18.52 -16.00
C TYR A 205 18.50 18.64 -16.95
N GLU A 206 19.74 18.55 -16.44
CA GLU A 206 20.97 18.64 -17.22
C GLU A 206 21.54 17.29 -17.65
N LEU A 207 20.93 16.16 -17.24
CA LEU A 207 21.45 14.81 -17.51
C LEU A 207 21.85 14.60 -18.98
N ASP A 208 20.96 14.87 -19.93
CA ASP A 208 21.17 14.67 -21.37
C ASP A 208 22.09 15.72 -22.04
N ARG A 209 22.56 16.71 -21.28
CA ARG A 209 23.50 17.75 -21.75
C ARG A 209 24.97 17.34 -21.59
N LEU A 210 25.24 16.26 -20.86
CA LEU A 210 26.60 15.76 -20.66
C LEU A 210 27.13 15.10 -21.95
N PRO A 211 28.21 15.62 -22.56
CA PRO A 211 28.67 15.18 -23.88
C PRO A 211 29.43 13.84 -23.85
N TRP A 212 29.66 13.29 -22.66
CA TRP A 212 30.47 12.10 -22.42
C TRP A 212 29.65 10.89 -21.96
N ILE A 213 28.31 10.97 -22.01
CA ILE A 213 27.46 9.81 -21.75
C ILE A 213 27.69 8.75 -22.82
N ASP A 214 27.94 7.53 -22.36
CA ASP A 214 28.06 6.32 -23.16
C ASP A 214 27.62 5.08 -22.35
N HIS A 215 27.75 3.90 -22.95
CA HIS A 215 27.41 2.61 -22.37
C HIS A 215 28.10 2.23 -21.05
N LEU A 216 29.07 3.01 -20.57
CA LEU A 216 29.69 2.85 -19.24
C LEU A 216 29.12 3.84 -18.21
N THR A 217 28.00 4.49 -18.52
CA THR A 217 27.37 5.50 -17.67
C THR A 217 26.30 4.90 -16.78
N SER A 218 26.39 5.25 -15.49
CA SER A 218 25.38 4.97 -14.47
C SER A 218 25.03 6.25 -13.73
N LEU A 219 23.82 6.32 -13.19
CA LEU A 219 23.36 7.43 -12.37
C LEU A 219 23.19 6.98 -10.94
N TYR A 220 23.50 7.87 -10.00
CA TYR A 220 23.08 7.77 -8.62
C TYR A 220 22.19 8.97 -8.28
N ILE A 221 20.99 8.69 -7.80
CA ILE A 221 20.01 9.66 -7.36
C ILE A 221 19.95 9.56 -5.84
N PRO A 222 20.38 10.59 -5.09
CA PRO A 222 20.24 10.57 -3.65
C PRO A 222 18.75 10.59 -3.26
N PRO A 223 18.38 10.04 -2.10
CA PRO A 223 17.01 10.15 -1.60
C PRO A 223 16.60 11.61 -1.42
N LEU A 224 15.31 11.90 -1.54
CA LEU A 224 14.78 13.22 -1.20
C LEU A 224 14.97 13.46 0.31
N LYS A 225 15.46 14.65 0.67
CA LYS A 225 15.91 14.96 2.05
C LYS A 225 14.83 14.79 3.12
N GLU A 226 13.55 14.90 2.76
CA GLU A 226 12.44 14.64 3.68
C GLU A 226 12.31 13.16 4.10
N ALA A 227 12.92 12.22 3.35
CA ALA A 227 12.97 10.81 3.70
C ALA A 227 14.26 10.38 4.42
N ALA A 228 15.34 11.18 4.34
CA ALA A 228 16.68 10.79 4.80
C ALA A 228 17.06 11.34 6.19
N GLU A 229 16.39 12.38 6.67
CA GLU A 229 16.66 13.00 7.99
C GLU A 229 15.56 12.65 8.99
N GLY A 230 15.51 11.37 9.37
CA GLY A 230 14.77 10.88 10.53
C GLY A 230 15.43 11.27 11.86
N GLU A 231 15.60 12.57 12.13
CA GLU A 231 15.74 13.11 13.49
C GLU A 231 15.05 14.49 13.56
N GLY A 232 13.82 14.51 14.05
CA GLY A 232 13.32 15.62 14.86
C GLY A 232 12.87 16.90 14.15
N THR A 233 11.78 16.84 13.39
CA THR A 233 10.59 17.65 13.73
C THR A 233 9.39 16.99 13.06
N ARG A 234 8.56 16.32 13.87
CA ARG A 234 7.18 16.01 13.45
C ARG A 234 6.58 17.34 12.95
N PRO A 235 5.90 17.40 11.79
CA PRO A 235 4.93 18.47 11.61
C PRO A 235 4.05 18.43 12.86
N ALA A 236 3.86 19.60 13.48
CA ALA A 236 2.96 19.67 14.62
C ALA A 236 1.64 19.00 14.23
N ALA A 237 1.09 18.18 15.12
CA ALA A 237 -0.28 17.69 14.97
C ALA A 237 -1.15 18.91 14.67
N GLY A 238 -1.79 18.92 13.49
CA GLY A 238 -2.55 20.08 13.04
C GLY A 238 -2.24 20.55 11.62
N GLU A 239 -2.33 19.68 10.61
CA GLU A 239 -3.01 19.92 9.32
C GLU A 239 -2.70 18.77 8.33
N PRO A 240 -3.66 18.30 7.52
CA PRO A 240 -3.40 17.25 6.53
C PRO A 240 -2.50 17.83 5.43
N VAL A 241 -1.50 17.08 5.01
CA VAL A 241 -0.68 17.44 3.84
C VAL A 241 -1.57 17.34 2.59
N GLY A 242 -1.93 18.50 2.02
CA GLY A 242 -2.63 18.61 0.74
C GLY A 242 -4.14 18.83 0.87
N ALA A 243 -4.58 20.09 0.80
CA ALA A 243 -5.98 20.48 0.59
C ALA A 243 -6.12 21.17 -0.78
N GLY A 244 -5.70 20.49 -1.85
CA GLY A 244 -5.79 20.99 -3.24
C GLY A 244 -6.57 20.01 -4.12
N GLU A 245 -7.30 20.53 -5.11
CA GLU A 245 -8.22 19.78 -5.99
C GLU A 245 -7.52 18.69 -6.84
N ASP A 246 -6.18 18.68 -6.91
CA ASP A 246 -5.38 17.74 -7.71
C ASP A 246 -4.49 16.79 -6.86
N ALA A 247 -4.74 16.67 -5.54
CA ALA A 247 -3.95 15.81 -4.68
C ALA A 247 -4.19 14.31 -4.97
N VAL A 248 -3.24 13.65 -5.62
CA VAL A 248 -3.18 12.19 -5.75
C VAL A 248 -2.48 11.63 -4.51
N TYR A 249 -3.25 11.21 -3.51
CA TYR A 249 -2.71 10.52 -2.35
C TYR A 249 -2.24 9.12 -2.76
N THR A 250 -0.93 8.91 -2.72
CA THR A 250 -0.34 7.58 -2.86
C THR A 250 0.00 7.10 -1.45
N CYS A 251 -0.53 5.94 -1.04
CA CYS A 251 -0.28 5.40 0.30
C CYS A 251 1.17 4.91 0.39
N CYS A 252 2.04 5.73 0.98
CA CYS A 252 3.47 5.45 1.09
C CYS A 252 3.93 5.03 2.50
N PHE A 253 3.00 4.94 3.47
CA PHE A 253 3.35 4.63 4.87
C PHE A 253 2.97 3.18 5.24
N PRO A 254 3.96 2.32 5.55
CA PRO A 254 3.67 1.01 6.13
C PRO A 254 3.11 1.15 7.55
N LEU A 255 2.35 0.15 8.02
CA LEU A 255 1.78 0.14 9.38
C LEU A 255 2.82 -0.15 10.47
N ASP A 256 3.99 -0.67 10.09
CA ASP A 256 5.09 -1.08 10.97
C ASP A 256 5.42 -0.04 12.05
N PRO A 257 5.58 1.28 11.76
CA PRO A 257 5.89 2.26 12.81
C PRO A 257 4.83 2.33 13.91
N LEU A 258 3.55 2.23 13.55
CA LEU A 258 2.46 2.26 14.52
C LEU A 258 2.41 0.97 15.36
N VAL A 259 2.63 -0.18 14.72
CA VAL A 259 2.71 -1.47 15.40
C VAL A 259 3.88 -1.50 16.38
N GLU A 260 5.06 -1.00 15.98
CA GLU A 260 6.25 -0.90 16.83
C GLU A 260 6.03 0.03 18.02
N VAL A 261 5.40 1.19 17.80
CA VAL A 261 5.03 2.11 18.88
C VAL A 261 4.11 1.42 19.89
N MET A 262 3.06 0.73 19.42
CA MET A 262 2.14 0.01 20.30
C MET A 262 2.83 -1.13 21.06
N ALA A 263 3.71 -1.88 20.40
CA ALA A 263 4.51 -2.91 21.06
C ALA A 263 5.42 -2.33 22.14
N ALA A 264 6.04 -1.17 21.90
CA ALA A 264 6.86 -0.47 22.89
C ALA A 264 6.03 0.06 24.07
N LEU A 265 4.85 0.63 23.81
CA LEU A 265 3.93 1.09 24.85
C LEU A 265 3.46 -0.05 25.76
N ARG A 266 3.28 -1.26 25.22
CA ARG A 266 2.85 -2.44 25.99
C ARG A 266 3.99 -3.33 26.49
N ALA A 267 5.24 -3.00 26.20
CA ALA A 267 6.41 -3.71 26.72
C ALA A 267 6.53 -3.59 28.25
N GLU A 268 7.40 -4.39 28.87
CA GLU A 268 7.59 -4.40 30.34
C GLU A 268 7.95 -3.02 30.92
N ASN A 269 8.72 -2.22 30.17
CA ASN A 269 9.10 -0.84 30.51
C ASN A 269 8.21 0.23 29.84
N GLY A 270 7.10 -0.19 29.24
CA GLY A 270 6.16 0.69 28.54
C GLY A 270 5.20 1.41 29.50
N CYS A 271 4.16 2.01 28.92
CA CYS A 271 3.13 2.74 29.64
C CYS A 271 2.28 1.80 30.52
N PRO A 272 2.13 2.06 31.83
CA PRO A 272 1.34 1.22 32.73
C PRO A 272 -0.13 1.08 32.30
N TRP A 273 -0.74 2.17 31.83
CA TRP A 273 -2.13 2.17 31.39
C TRP A 273 -2.31 1.32 30.13
N ASP A 274 -1.41 1.45 29.15
CA ASP A 274 -1.51 0.67 27.92
C ASP A 274 -1.37 -0.82 28.19
N ARG A 275 -0.45 -1.21 29.09
CA ARG A 275 -0.19 -2.61 29.45
C ARG A 275 -1.37 -3.30 30.13
N GLU A 276 -2.12 -2.61 30.98
CA GLU A 276 -3.24 -3.21 31.72
C GLU A 276 -4.49 -3.40 30.84
N GLN A 277 -4.53 -2.80 29.65
CA GLN A 277 -5.68 -2.93 28.75
C GLN A 277 -5.86 -4.35 28.23
N THR A 278 -7.13 -4.71 28.07
CA THR A 278 -7.60 -5.99 27.52
C THR A 278 -8.60 -5.72 26.41
N HIS A 279 -8.94 -6.73 25.61
CA HIS A 279 -10.01 -6.60 24.61
C HIS A 279 -11.34 -6.12 25.21
N GLN A 280 -11.61 -6.38 26.50
CA GLN A 280 -12.89 -6.01 27.11
C GLN A 280 -12.90 -4.58 27.62
N SER A 281 -11.78 -4.09 28.15
CA SER A 281 -11.67 -2.69 28.59
C SER A 281 -11.66 -1.73 27.40
N LEU A 282 -11.15 -2.17 26.24
CA LEU A 282 -11.05 -1.34 25.03
C LEU A 282 -12.36 -1.19 24.23
N LYS A 283 -13.40 -1.98 24.53
CA LYS A 283 -14.66 -1.94 23.75
C LYS A 283 -15.34 -0.59 23.75
N GLN A 284 -15.30 0.11 24.88
CA GLN A 284 -15.94 1.41 25.02
C GLN A 284 -15.24 2.43 24.12
N TYR A 285 -13.91 2.50 24.19
CA TYR A 285 -13.10 3.38 23.34
C TYR A 285 -13.32 3.10 21.85
N LEU A 286 -13.35 1.83 21.42
CA LEU A 286 -13.65 1.50 20.02
C LEU A 286 -15.02 2.04 19.55
N ILE A 287 -16.01 2.10 20.44
CA ILE A 287 -17.31 2.69 20.13
C ILE A 287 -17.19 4.22 20.08
N GLU A 288 -16.53 4.82 21.07
CA GLU A 288 -16.31 6.27 21.14
C GLU A 288 -15.61 6.78 19.87
N GLU A 289 -14.45 6.22 19.49
CA GLU A 289 -13.73 6.62 18.27
C GLU A 289 -14.58 6.46 17.00
N ALA A 290 -15.41 5.41 16.94
CA ALA A 290 -16.30 5.22 15.80
C ALA A 290 -17.38 6.30 15.70
N TYR A 291 -17.87 6.83 16.83
CA TYR A 291 -18.80 7.95 16.85
C TYR A 291 -18.10 9.29 16.59
N GLU A 292 -16.86 9.48 17.05
CA GLU A 292 -16.07 10.68 16.75
C GLU A 292 -15.77 10.78 15.25
N VAL A 293 -15.43 9.66 14.58
CA VAL A 293 -15.35 9.60 13.11
C VAL A 293 -16.66 10.01 12.43
N ILE A 294 -17.81 9.57 12.94
CA ILE A 294 -19.13 9.92 12.38
C ILE A 294 -19.38 11.43 12.54
N GLU A 295 -19.11 11.99 13.72
CA GLU A 295 -19.25 13.42 13.98
C GLU A 295 -18.35 14.24 13.04
N ALA A 296 -17.08 13.84 12.88
CA ALA A 296 -16.14 14.51 11.98
C ALA A 296 -16.60 14.47 10.51
N LEU A 297 -17.21 13.36 10.07
CA LEU A 297 -17.80 13.21 8.73
C LEU A 297 -19.01 14.14 8.55
N ASP A 298 -19.90 14.21 9.53
CA ASP A 298 -21.09 15.07 9.48
C ASP A 298 -20.73 16.57 9.50
N GLU A 299 -19.67 16.94 10.20
CA GLU A 299 -19.13 18.32 10.20
C GLU A 299 -18.36 18.67 8.91
N GLY A 300 -17.98 17.69 8.10
CA GLY A 300 -17.21 17.90 6.87
C GLY A 300 -15.78 18.43 7.09
N GLN A 301 -15.23 18.27 8.30
CA GLN A 301 -13.90 18.76 8.66
C GLN A 301 -12.82 17.72 8.34
N MET A 302 -12.20 17.82 7.16
CA MET A 302 -11.23 16.83 6.67
C MET A 302 -10.06 16.56 7.64
N TYR A 303 -9.61 17.57 8.38
CA TYR A 303 -8.57 17.37 9.40
C TYR A 303 -9.03 16.46 10.53
N LYS A 304 -10.20 16.76 11.14
CA LYS A 304 -10.78 15.91 12.17
C LYS A 304 -11.02 14.50 11.64
N ILE A 305 -11.57 14.36 10.43
CA ILE A 305 -11.79 13.03 9.83
C ILE A 305 -10.48 12.22 9.78
N CYS A 306 -9.37 12.85 9.39
CA CYS A 306 -8.06 12.18 9.37
C CYS A 306 -7.57 11.79 10.78
N GLU A 307 -7.79 12.67 11.77
CA GLU A 307 -7.44 12.45 13.18
C GLU A 307 -8.24 11.27 13.76
N GLU A 308 -9.56 11.33 13.70
CA GLU A 308 -10.45 10.30 14.25
C GLU A 308 -10.29 8.94 13.55
N LEU A 309 -10.03 8.93 12.23
CA LEU A 309 -9.70 7.68 11.52
C LEU A 309 -8.37 7.09 12.00
N GLY A 310 -7.42 7.93 12.42
CA GLY A 310 -6.16 7.54 13.04
C GLY A 310 -6.40 6.90 14.41
N ASP A 311 -7.26 7.47 15.24
CA ASP A 311 -7.58 6.95 16.57
C ASP A 311 -8.38 5.64 16.48
N LEU A 312 -9.31 5.53 15.52
CA LEU A 312 -9.96 4.27 15.22
C LEU A 312 -8.97 3.19 14.73
N LEU A 313 -7.98 3.57 13.91
CA LEU A 313 -6.89 2.67 13.50
C LEU A 313 -6.02 2.24 14.69
N LEU A 314 -5.72 3.16 15.61
CA LEU A 314 -4.99 2.86 16.84
C LEU A 314 -5.70 1.76 17.64
N GLN A 315 -7.02 1.80 17.78
CA GLN A 315 -7.79 0.75 18.46
C GLN A 315 -7.60 -0.61 17.78
N ILE A 316 -7.62 -0.67 16.44
CA ILE A 316 -7.40 -1.92 15.69
C ILE A 316 -5.99 -2.48 15.99
N VAL A 317 -4.96 -1.64 15.95
CA VAL A 317 -3.57 -2.04 16.25
C VAL A 317 -3.43 -2.50 17.71
N PHE A 318 -4.12 -1.82 18.65
CA PHE A 318 -4.14 -2.19 20.05
C PHE A 318 -4.69 -3.62 20.26
N HIS A 319 -5.83 -3.93 19.64
CA HIS A 319 -6.40 -5.27 19.67
C HIS A 319 -5.47 -6.31 19.02
N ALA A 320 -4.84 -5.99 17.88
CA ALA A 320 -3.89 -6.90 17.23
C ALA A 320 -2.65 -7.17 18.10
N GLN A 321 -2.14 -6.14 18.80
CA GLN A 321 -1.01 -6.28 19.73
C GLN A 321 -1.36 -7.19 20.91
N ILE A 322 -2.53 -7.01 21.54
CA ILE A 322 -3.00 -7.90 22.62
C ILE A 322 -3.13 -9.36 22.12
N ALA A 323 -3.65 -9.56 20.91
CA ALA A 323 -3.78 -10.91 20.34
C ALA A 323 -2.41 -11.55 20.04
N SER A 324 -1.44 -10.75 19.58
CA SER A 324 -0.08 -11.18 19.29
C SER A 324 0.66 -11.61 20.56
N GLU A 325 0.54 -10.84 21.65
CA GLU A 325 1.06 -11.18 22.98
C GLU A 325 0.52 -12.53 23.48
N ASN A 326 -0.72 -12.85 23.12
CA ASN A 326 -1.39 -14.11 23.45
C ASN A 326 -1.17 -15.22 22.40
N LYS A 327 -0.34 -14.98 21.38
CA LYS A 327 0.00 -15.92 20.29
C LYS A 327 -1.23 -16.41 19.52
N GLN A 328 -2.21 -15.53 19.29
CA GLN A 328 -3.45 -15.86 18.60
C GLN A 328 -3.43 -15.42 17.14
N PHE A 329 -3.23 -14.12 16.90
CA PHE A 329 -3.07 -13.49 15.60
C PHE A 329 -2.35 -12.14 15.78
N ASP A 330 -1.82 -11.58 14.71
CA ASP A 330 -1.18 -10.26 14.72
C ASP A 330 -1.80 -9.29 13.67
N MET A 331 -1.16 -8.13 13.49
CA MET A 331 -1.65 -7.14 12.53
C MET A 331 -1.54 -7.60 11.08
N ASN A 332 -0.56 -8.45 10.74
CA ASN A 332 -0.43 -9.04 9.42
C ASN A 332 -1.63 -9.95 9.12
N ASP A 333 -2.05 -10.75 10.10
CA ASP A 333 -3.24 -11.60 9.96
C ASP A 333 -4.50 -10.77 9.73
N VAL A 334 -4.67 -9.64 10.43
CA VAL A 334 -5.81 -8.72 10.24
C VAL A 334 -5.84 -8.17 8.82
N VAL A 335 -4.71 -7.63 8.35
CA VAL A 335 -4.57 -7.05 7.00
C VAL A 335 -4.75 -8.11 5.92
N ASN A 336 -4.14 -9.29 6.07
CA ASN A 336 -4.28 -10.39 5.12
C ASN A 336 -5.74 -10.87 5.05
N ALA A 337 -6.40 -11.06 6.20
CA ALA A 337 -7.78 -11.53 6.25
C ALA A 337 -8.78 -10.57 5.60
N ILE A 338 -8.60 -9.25 5.76
CA ILE A 338 -9.44 -8.28 5.06
C ILE A 338 -9.08 -8.19 3.58
N THR A 339 -7.79 -8.23 3.22
CA THR A 339 -7.32 -8.17 1.82
C THR A 339 -7.85 -9.34 1.01
N GLU A 340 -7.65 -10.59 1.47
CA GLU A 340 -8.18 -11.78 0.80
C GLU A 340 -9.71 -11.74 0.70
N LYS A 341 -10.40 -11.29 1.75
CA LYS A 341 -11.86 -11.13 1.75
C LYS A 341 -12.30 -10.11 0.70
N MET A 342 -11.60 -8.99 0.57
CA MET A 342 -11.92 -7.95 -0.41
C MET A 342 -11.64 -8.44 -1.84
N LEU A 343 -10.49 -9.06 -2.10
CA LEU A 343 -10.17 -9.68 -3.40
C LEU A 343 -11.26 -10.68 -3.82
N ARG A 344 -11.61 -11.59 -2.91
CA ARG A 344 -12.60 -12.65 -3.16
C ARG A 344 -14.03 -12.12 -3.36
N ARG A 345 -14.40 -11.02 -2.70
CA ARG A 345 -15.72 -10.38 -2.86
C ARG A 345 -15.79 -9.44 -4.05
N HIS A 346 -14.67 -9.14 -4.70
CA HIS A 346 -14.59 -8.31 -5.90
C HIS A 346 -14.03 -9.07 -7.11
N PRO A 347 -14.61 -10.23 -7.48
CA PRO A 347 -14.16 -10.97 -8.66
C PRO A 347 -14.42 -10.22 -9.97
N HIS A 348 -15.16 -9.10 -9.92
CA HIS A 348 -15.39 -8.21 -11.05
C HIS A 348 -14.33 -7.13 -11.22
N VAL A 349 -13.51 -6.89 -10.19
CA VAL A 349 -12.34 -6.01 -10.26
C VAL A 349 -11.07 -6.84 -10.40
N PHE A 350 -10.94 -7.92 -9.62
CA PHE A 350 -9.70 -8.71 -9.52
C PHE A 350 -9.82 -10.11 -10.14
N GLY A 351 -10.88 -10.39 -10.89
CA GLY A 351 -11.15 -11.69 -11.50
C GLY A 351 -11.86 -11.57 -12.84
N ALA A 352 -12.58 -12.62 -13.23
CA ALA A 352 -13.24 -12.71 -14.54
C ALA A 352 -14.76 -12.41 -14.51
N ALA A 353 -15.32 -12.04 -13.36
CA ALA A 353 -16.76 -11.73 -13.29
C ALA A 353 -17.05 -10.38 -13.95
N HIS A 354 -18.22 -10.22 -14.57
CA HIS A 354 -18.67 -8.92 -15.05
C HIS A 354 -19.96 -8.54 -14.35
N VAL A 355 -20.05 -7.28 -13.95
CA VAL A 355 -21.23 -6.64 -13.34
C VAL A 355 -21.43 -5.30 -14.00
N ASN A 356 -22.69 -4.93 -14.27
CA ASN A 356 -23.01 -3.72 -15.02
C ASN A 356 -23.34 -2.52 -14.12
N ASN A 357 -23.66 -2.76 -12.85
CA ASN A 357 -24.08 -1.72 -11.91
C ASN A 357 -23.88 -2.17 -10.44
N SER A 358 -24.05 -1.22 -9.51
CA SER A 358 -23.90 -1.45 -8.07
C SER A 358 -24.93 -2.43 -7.48
N GLN A 359 -26.13 -2.54 -8.06
CA GLN A 359 -27.13 -3.52 -7.60
C GLN A 359 -26.66 -4.95 -7.88
N GLU A 360 -26.09 -5.21 -9.05
CA GLU A 360 -25.50 -6.50 -9.40
C GLU A 360 -24.30 -6.85 -8.49
N VAL A 361 -23.48 -5.85 -8.11
CA VAL A 361 -22.40 -6.02 -7.12
C VAL A 361 -22.94 -6.49 -5.78
N LEU A 362 -23.99 -5.84 -5.26
CA LEU A 362 -24.60 -6.19 -3.97
C LEU A 362 -25.20 -7.60 -3.97
N ILE A 363 -25.88 -8.00 -5.05
CA ILE A 363 -26.41 -9.36 -5.22
C ILE A 363 -25.26 -10.37 -5.21
N ASN A 364 -24.16 -10.08 -5.91
CA ASN A 364 -23.01 -10.96 -5.98
C ASN A 364 -22.33 -11.08 -4.60
N TRP A 365 -22.15 -9.98 -3.87
CA TRP A 365 -21.63 -9.99 -2.51
C TRP A 365 -22.44 -10.87 -1.57
N ASP A 366 -23.78 -10.80 -1.64
CA ASP A 366 -24.64 -11.60 -0.78
C ASP A 366 -24.56 -13.09 -1.12
N LYS A 367 -24.44 -13.46 -2.41
CA LYS A 367 -24.18 -14.84 -2.83
C LYS A 367 -22.83 -15.34 -2.32
N ILE A 368 -21.77 -14.54 -2.47
CA ILE A 368 -20.42 -14.89 -2.01
C ILE A 368 -20.42 -15.07 -0.49
N LYS A 369 -21.00 -14.13 0.27
CA LYS A 369 -21.15 -14.22 1.74
C LYS A 369 -21.85 -15.51 2.18
N ALA A 370 -22.92 -15.90 1.49
CA ALA A 370 -23.65 -17.14 1.80
C ALA A 370 -22.79 -18.40 1.59
N GLN A 371 -21.88 -18.38 0.59
CA GLN A 371 -20.94 -19.47 0.35
C GLN A 371 -19.82 -19.53 1.41
N GLU A 372 -19.29 -18.39 1.88
CA GLU A 372 -18.21 -18.36 2.89
C GLU A 372 -18.66 -18.93 4.25
N GLN A 373 -19.94 -18.79 4.59
CA GLN A 373 -20.48 -19.25 5.87
C GLN A 373 -20.71 -20.78 5.94
N GLY A 374 -20.47 -21.52 4.85
CA GLY A 374 -20.49 -22.98 4.81
C GLY A 374 -21.81 -23.63 5.25
N GLU A 375 -21.77 -24.92 5.67
CA GLU A 375 -22.95 -25.64 6.18
C GLU A 375 -23.50 -25.09 7.50
N GLN A 376 -22.72 -24.29 8.24
CA GLN A 376 -23.17 -23.65 9.48
C GLN A 376 -24.27 -22.61 9.23
N ALA A 377 -24.27 -21.95 8.06
CA ALA A 377 -25.35 -21.04 7.65
C ALA A 377 -26.72 -21.73 7.54
N LYS A 378 -26.76 -23.01 7.14
CA LYS A 378 -28.01 -23.77 6.99
C LYS A 378 -28.71 -24.08 8.33
N LYS A 379 -28.00 -23.95 9.46
CA LYS A 379 -28.54 -24.18 10.81
C LYS A 379 -28.81 -22.89 11.59
N GLN A 380 -28.40 -21.73 11.06
CA GLN A 380 -28.61 -20.44 11.74
C GLN A 380 -29.97 -19.85 11.33
N SER A 381 -30.72 -19.34 12.32
CA SER A 381 -31.91 -18.52 12.09
C SER A 381 -31.60 -17.40 11.08
N CYS A 382 -32.57 -17.01 10.24
CA CYS A 382 -32.44 -15.90 9.29
C CYS A 382 -31.95 -14.59 9.95
N LEU A 383 -32.23 -14.42 11.26
CA LEU A 383 -31.81 -13.28 12.07
C LEU A 383 -30.57 -13.54 12.94
N GLY A 384 -30.03 -14.77 12.95
CA GLY A 384 -29.01 -15.22 13.91
C GLY A 384 -27.67 -14.47 13.85
N ASN A 385 -27.34 -13.85 12.71
CA ASN A 385 -26.09 -13.13 12.47
C ASN A 385 -26.23 -11.60 12.58
N ILE A 386 -27.10 -11.09 13.47
CA ILE A 386 -27.20 -9.66 13.77
C ILE A 386 -26.48 -9.41 15.10
N PRO A 387 -25.39 -8.62 15.13
CA PRO A 387 -24.66 -8.36 16.36
C PRO A 387 -25.57 -7.71 17.41
N ARG A 388 -25.54 -8.23 18.64
CA ARG A 388 -26.35 -7.71 19.75
C ARG A 388 -25.89 -6.34 20.25
N ALA A 389 -24.62 -6.01 20.02
CA ALA A 389 -23.99 -4.77 20.47
C ALA A 389 -24.29 -3.55 19.58
N LEU A 390 -25.05 -3.72 18.49
CA LEU A 390 -25.47 -2.58 17.67
C LEU A 390 -26.42 -1.67 18.45
N PRO A 391 -26.36 -0.34 18.21
CA PRO A 391 -27.38 0.61 18.62
C PRO A 391 -28.80 0.12 18.26
N ALA A 392 -29.78 0.49 19.08
CA ALA A 392 -31.10 -0.09 19.01
C ALA A 392 -31.80 0.14 17.66
N LEU A 393 -31.69 1.34 17.07
CA LEU A 393 -32.35 1.67 15.80
C LEU A 393 -31.64 0.95 14.64
N LEU A 394 -30.32 1.03 14.58
CA LEU A 394 -29.53 0.31 13.56
C LEU A 394 -29.75 -1.21 13.63
N ARG A 395 -29.88 -1.77 14.84
CA ARG A 395 -30.21 -3.19 15.03
C ARG A 395 -31.61 -3.52 14.51
N ALA A 396 -32.60 -2.70 14.85
CA ALA A 396 -33.98 -2.86 14.38
C ALA A 396 -34.06 -2.81 12.85
N GLU A 397 -33.39 -1.83 12.22
CA GLU A 397 -33.34 -1.71 10.76
C GLU A 397 -32.73 -2.96 10.11
N LYS A 398 -31.61 -3.48 10.64
CA LYS A 398 -31.00 -4.72 10.13
C LYS A 398 -31.88 -5.95 10.30
N VAL A 399 -32.63 -6.03 11.40
CA VAL A 399 -33.62 -7.11 11.61
C VAL A 399 -34.68 -7.06 10.52
N GLN A 400 -35.27 -5.89 10.30
CA GLN A 400 -36.33 -5.68 9.32
C GLN A 400 -35.82 -5.91 7.89
N ALA A 401 -34.65 -5.38 7.54
CA ALA A 401 -34.04 -5.58 6.22
C ALA A 401 -33.74 -7.06 5.93
N LYS A 402 -33.37 -7.86 6.93
CA LYS A 402 -33.20 -9.31 6.76
C LYS A 402 -34.53 -10.05 6.63
N ALA A 403 -35.56 -9.67 7.38
CA ALA A 403 -36.89 -10.23 7.24
C ALA A 403 -37.47 -9.93 5.84
N ALA A 404 -37.24 -8.73 5.32
CA ALA A 404 -37.67 -8.32 4.00
C ALA A 404 -37.10 -9.20 2.88
N ARG A 405 -35.84 -9.65 3.00
CA ARG A 405 -35.18 -10.53 2.01
C ARG A 405 -35.86 -11.88 1.83
N VAL A 406 -36.60 -12.37 2.82
CA VAL A 406 -37.38 -13.61 2.73
C VAL A 406 -38.84 -13.36 2.36
N GLY A 407 -39.18 -12.14 1.94
CA GLY A 407 -40.53 -11.74 1.53
C GLY A 407 -41.43 -11.26 2.68
N PHE A 408 -40.89 -11.09 3.88
CA PHE A 408 -41.62 -10.51 5.01
C PHE A 408 -41.41 -9.00 5.05
N ASP A 409 -42.07 -8.28 4.15
CA ASP A 409 -42.07 -6.81 4.08
C ASP A 409 -43.35 -6.25 3.46
N TRP A 410 -43.61 -4.97 3.70
CA TRP A 410 -44.65 -4.21 3.00
C TRP A 410 -44.19 -3.83 1.58
N PRO A 411 -45.12 -3.73 0.62
CA PRO A 411 -44.77 -3.35 -0.76
C PRO A 411 -44.37 -1.88 -0.88
N ASP A 412 -44.88 -1.02 -0.01
CA ASP A 412 -44.57 0.41 0.06
C ASP A 412 -44.73 0.94 1.50
N HIS A 413 -44.46 2.24 1.69
CA HIS A 413 -44.48 2.90 3.00
C HIS A 413 -45.88 3.01 3.63
N THR A 414 -46.98 2.84 2.88
CA THR A 414 -48.34 3.08 3.39
C THR A 414 -48.69 2.12 4.53
N GLY A 415 -48.37 0.83 4.36
CA GLY A 415 -48.56 -0.17 5.42
C GLY A 415 -47.73 0.11 6.67
N ALA A 416 -46.53 0.69 6.52
CA ALA A 416 -45.72 1.10 7.67
C ALA A 416 -46.29 2.35 8.37
N VAL A 417 -46.86 3.31 7.63
CA VAL A 417 -47.57 4.46 8.23
C VAL A 417 -48.78 3.99 9.04
N ASP A 418 -49.57 3.06 8.50
CA ASP A 418 -50.71 2.49 9.21
C ASP A 418 -50.26 1.79 10.50
N LYS A 419 -49.15 1.05 10.45
CA LYS A 419 -48.60 0.39 11.63
C LYS A 419 -48.10 1.41 12.67
N VAL A 420 -47.42 2.49 12.28
CA VAL A 420 -47.04 3.57 13.23
C VAL A 420 -48.27 4.17 13.92
N ASN A 421 -49.37 4.37 13.20
CA ASN A 421 -50.62 4.87 13.78
C ASN A 421 -51.31 3.85 14.70
N GLU A 422 -51.16 2.55 14.42
CA GLU A 422 -51.65 1.46 15.27
C GLU A 422 -50.88 1.43 16.59
N GLU A 423 -49.56 1.35 16.54
CA GLU A 423 -48.68 1.32 17.72
C GLU A 423 -48.86 2.57 18.60
N LEU A 424 -49.04 3.74 17.98
CA LEU A 424 -49.33 4.97 18.73
C LEU A 424 -50.66 4.87 19.51
N LYS A 425 -51.68 4.22 18.95
CA LYS A 425 -52.95 3.98 19.67
C LYS A 425 -52.75 2.98 20.79
N GLU A 426 -51.93 1.95 20.60
CA GLU A 426 -51.63 0.95 21.63
C GLU A 426 -50.87 1.59 22.81
N VAL A 427 -49.90 2.47 22.55
CA VAL A 427 -49.27 3.30 23.59
C VAL A 427 -50.31 4.13 24.36
N LEU A 428 -51.22 4.81 23.66
CA LEU A 428 -52.25 5.64 24.30
C LEU A 428 -53.21 4.79 25.17
N GLN A 429 -53.57 3.60 24.72
CA GLN A 429 -54.39 2.65 25.49
C GLN A 429 -53.64 2.11 26.71
N ALA A 430 -52.36 1.77 26.57
CA ALA A 430 -51.53 1.29 27.67
C ALA A 430 -51.41 2.35 28.78
N LEU A 431 -51.33 3.65 28.42
CA LEU A 431 -51.35 4.75 29.38
C LEU A 431 -52.64 4.79 30.23
N GLU A 432 -53.80 4.43 29.67
CA GLU A 432 -55.06 4.37 30.41
C GLU A 432 -55.07 3.24 31.46
N THR A 433 -54.32 2.17 31.23
CA THR A 433 -54.24 1.02 32.15
C THR A 433 -53.26 1.22 33.31
N GLY A 434 -52.33 2.18 33.20
CA GLY A 434 -51.33 2.50 34.22
C GLY A 434 -50.23 1.44 34.45
N GLN A 435 -50.14 0.43 33.58
CA GLN A 435 -49.13 -0.63 33.69
C GLN A 435 -47.82 -0.22 33.02
N ALA A 436 -46.81 0.13 33.82
CA ALA A 436 -45.53 0.63 33.33
C ALA A 436 -44.82 -0.32 32.35
N GLN A 437 -44.95 -1.64 32.55
CA GLN A 437 -44.35 -2.63 31.65
C GLN A 437 -45.04 -2.63 30.28
N ALA A 438 -46.38 -2.62 30.24
CA ALA A 438 -47.12 -2.55 28.99
C ALA A 438 -46.76 -1.27 28.22
N VAL A 439 -46.73 -0.12 28.89
CA VAL A 439 -46.31 1.15 28.25
C VAL A 439 -44.89 1.05 27.66
N THR A 440 -43.97 0.37 28.34
CA THR A 440 -42.60 0.19 27.85
C THR A 440 -42.55 -0.70 26.60
N GLU A 441 -43.35 -1.76 26.56
CA GLU A 441 -43.47 -2.67 25.43
C GLU A 441 -44.04 -1.94 24.20
N GLU A 442 -45.18 -1.25 24.35
CA GLU A 442 -45.82 -0.51 23.25
C GLU A 442 -44.94 0.64 22.72
N VAL A 443 -44.20 1.34 23.59
CA VAL A 443 -43.23 2.36 23.16
C VAL A 443 -42.10 1.72 22.34
N GLY A 444 -41.66 0.52 22.73
CA GLY A 444 -40.67 -0.24 21.97
C GLY A 444 -41.17 -0.61 20.57
N ASP A 445 -42.41 -1.07 20.47
CA ASP A 445 -43.02 -1.46 19.19
C ASP A 445 -43.31 -0.24 18.31
N LEU A 446 -43.73 0.90 18.88
CA LEU A 446 -43.83 2.18 18.17
C LEU A 446 -42.47 2.60 17.59
N LEU A 447 -41.40 2.56 18.37
CA LEU A 447 -40.05 2.87 17.88
C LEU A 447 -39.63 1.92 16.75
N PHE A 448 -39.93 0.62 16.90
CA PHE A 448 -39.63 -0.37 15.87
C PHE A 448 -40.42 -0.11 14.57
N ALA A 449 -41.69 0.26 14.67
CA ALA A 449 -42.52 0.64 13.53
C ALA A 449 -42.01 1.91 12.83
N VAL A 450 -41.57 2.92 13.59
CA VAL A 450 -40.96 4.14 13.06
C VAL A 450 -39.66 3.83 12.29
N VAL A 451 -38.81 2.93 12.81
CA VAL A 451 -37.61 2.46 12.08
C VAL A 451 -38.00 1.78 10.76
N ASN A 452 -39.08 0.99 10.75
CA ASN A 452 -39.54 0.34 9.52
C ASN A 452 -40.04 1.34 8.48
N LEU A 453 -40.75 2.38 8.93
CA LEU A 453 -41.16 3.48 8.08
C LEU A 453 -39.95 4.22 7.51
N ALA A 454 -38.97 4.57 8.34
CA ALA A 454 -37.74 5.23 7.90
C ALA A 454 -37.01 4.40 6.83
N ARG A 455 -36.86 3.09 7.05
CA ARG A 455 -36.25 2.15 6.10
C ARG A 455 -36.96 2.16 4.73
N LEU A 456 -38.30 2.12 4.72
CA LEU A 456 -39.09 2.15 3.48
C LEU A 456 -39.09 3.51 2.78
N LEU A 457 -38.79 4.59 3.53
CA LEU A 457 -38.54 5.93 3.00
C LEU A 457 -37.06 6.13 2.58
N HIS A 458 -36.21 5.13 2.74
CA HIS A 458 -34.77 5.19 2.50
C HIS A 458 -34.04 6.23 3.37
N VAL A 459 -34.47 6.36 4.63
CA VAL A 459 -33.87 7.22 5.65
C VAL A 459 -33.16 6.35 6.69
N ASP A 460 -31.88 6.66 6.98
CA ASP A 460 -31.16 6.08 8.12
C ASP A 460 -31.77 6.59 9.43
N ALA A 461 -32.40 5.71 10.19
CA ALA A 461 -33.12 6.07 11.41
C ALA A 461 -32.17 6.54 12.53
N GLU A 462 -30.98 5.94 12.63
CA GLU A 462 -30.00 6.29 13.66
C GLU A 462 -29.45 7.70 13.40
N GLY A 463 -28.97 7.95 12.17
CA GLY A 463 -28.50 9.26 11.75
C GLY A 463 -29.58 10.35 11.83
N ALA A 464 -30.83 10.04 11.45
CA ALA A 464 -31.92 11.01 11.52
C ALA A 464 -32.26 11.45 12.96
N LEU A 465 -32.22 10.52 13.92
CA LEU A 465 -32.44 10.84 15.33
C LEU A 465 -31.24 11.60 15.91
N SER A 466 -30.01 11.21 15.55
CA SER A 466 -28.81 11.93 15.96
C SER A 466 -28.84 13.38 15.50
N GLY A 467 -29.05 13.65 14.21
CA GLY A 467 -29.16 15.02 13.70
C GLY A 467 -30.32 15.83 14.30
N THR A 468 -31.43 15.17 14.68
CA THR A 468 -32.52 15.82 15.42
C THR A 468 -32.09 16.22 16.83
N THR A 469 -31.31 15.36 17.50
CA THR A 469 -30.74 15.61 18.82
C THR A 469 -29.75 16.77 18.79
N ASP A 470 -28.86 16.82 17.79
CA ASP A 470 -27.91 17.92 17.63
C ASP A 470 -28.59 19.26 17.37
N LYS A 471 -29.65 19.25 16.56
CA LYS A 471 -30.49 20.43 16.34
C LYS A 471 -31.17 20.88 17.63
N PHE A 472 -31.62 19.95 18.48
CA PHE A 472 -32.14 20.29 19.81
C PHE A 472 -31.07 20.94 20.68
N ILE A 473 -29.87 20.35 20.73
CA ILE A 473 -28.73 20.87 21.51
C ILE A 473 -28.37 22.29 21.05
N LYS A 474 -28.18 22.52 19.74
CA LYS A 474 -27.86 23.84 19.18
C LYS A 474 -28.92 24.89 19.54
N ARG A 475 -30.20 24.52 19.47
CA ARG A 475 -31.30 25.42 19.85
C ARG A 475 -31.34 25.70 21.34
N PHE A 476 -31.02 24.71 22.17
CA PHE A 476 -30.96 24.90 23.62
C PHE A 476 -29.75 25.76 24.03
N GLN A 477 -28.58 25.56 23.41
CA GLN A 477 -27.40 26.40 23.61
C GLN A 477 -27.67 27.87 23.27
N TYR A 478 -28.52 28.15 22.28
CA TYR A 478 -28.98 29.51 22.00
C TYR A 478 -29.77 30.10 23.19
N ILE A 479 -30.66 29.32 23.82
CA ILE A 479 -31.38 29.74 25.04
C ILE A 479 -30.38 30.04 26.16
N GLU A 480 -29.38 29.19 26.35
CA GLU A 480 -28.31 29.40 27.35
C GLU A 480 -27.52 30.68 27.07
N GLN A 481 -27.19 30.95 25.81
CA GLN A 481 -26.50 32.17 25.41
C GLN A 481 -27.34 33.42 25.69
N GLN A 482 -28.65 33.38 25.40
CA GLN A 482 -29.57 34.49 25.68
C GLN A 482 -29.69 34.76 27.19
N ALA A 483 -29.79 33.70 28.01
CA ALA A 483 -29.80 33.83 29.47
C ALA A 483 -28.51 34.48 29.98
N ARG A 484 -27.36 34.00 29.49
CA ARG A 484 -26.03 34.49 29.88
C ARG A 484 -25.82 35.96 29.51
N GLN A 485 -26.22 36.38 28.31
CA GLN A 485 -26.13 37.78 27.87
C GLN A 485 -26.96 38.73 28.74
N ARG A 486 -28.02 38.23 29.37
CA ARG A 486 -28.90 38.99 30.26
C ARG A 486 -28.54 38.83 31.74
N GLY A 487 -27.49 38.09 32.06
CA GLY A 487 -27.08 37.81 33.44
C GLY A 487 -28.12 37.02 34.23
N GLN A 488 -28.91 36.18 33.55
CA GLN A 488 -29.98 35.37 34.16
C GLN A 488 -29.55 33.91 34.26
N GLU A 489 -29.94 33.26 35.35
CA GLU A 489 -29.78 31.82 35.55
C GLU A 489 -30.90 31.05 34.85
N LEU A 490 -30.55 30.00 34.10
CA LEU A 490 -31.51 29.23 33.30
C LEU A 490 -32.63 28.64 34.17
N SER A 491 -32.27 28.10 35.33
CA SER A 491 -33.18 27.46 36.28
C SER A 491 -34.25 28.40 36.85
N GLN A 492 -34.07 29.71 36.72
CA GLN A 492 -34.97 30.74 37.25
C GLN A 492 -35.86 31.37 36.17
N LEU A 493 -35.68 30.98 34.90
CA LEU A 493 -36.47 31.51 33.80
C LEU A 493 -37.83 30.81 33.70
N PRO A 494 -38.91 31.56 33.48
CA PRO A 494 -40.21 30.97 33.18
C PRO A 494 -40.17 30.26 31.82
N LEU A 495 -40.89 29.13 31.71
CA LEU A 495 -40.96 28.32 30.49
C LEU A 495 -41.39 29.15 29.27
N GLU A 496 -42.35 30.06 29.45
CA GLU A 496 -42.83 30.98 28.41
C GLU A 496 -41.71 31.83 27.79
N GLN A 497 -40.70 32.19 28.58
CA GLN A 497 -39.56 32.97 28.10
C GLN A 497 -38.56 32.08 27.35
N MET A 498 -38.34 30.84 27.82
CA MET A 498 -37.52 29.84 27.13
C MET A 498 -38.16 29.47 25.79
N ASP A 499 -39.48 29.27 25.75
CA ASP A 499 -40.24 28.96 24.53
C ASP A 499 -40.12 30.06 23.48
N ARG A 500 -40.13 31.34 23.89
CA ARG A 500 -39.90 32.45 22.95
C ARG A 500 -38.51 32.37 22.32
N TRP A 501 -37.47 32.12 23.13
CA TRP A 501 -36.11 31.96 22.61
C TRP A 501 -35.94 30.70 21.77
N TRP A 502 -36.67 29.63 22.09
CA TRP A 502 -36.73 28.41 21.28
C TRP A 502 -37.33 28.66 19.89
N GLU A 503 -38.45 29.38 19.82
CA GLU A 503 -39.07 29.76 18.54
C GLU A 503 -38.20 30.73 17.74
N ASP A 504 -37.41 31.57 18.39
CA ASP A 504 -36.39 32.39 17.72
C ASP A 504 -35.24 31.52 17.20
N ALA A 505 -34.76 30.55 17.99
CA ALA A 505 -33.73 29.61 17.58
C ALA A 505 -34.16 28.79 16.34
N LYS A 506 -35.44 28.35 16.27
CA LYS A 506 -35.98 27.65 15.09
C LYS A 506 -35.89 28.45 13.79
N LYS A 507 -35.95 29.78 13.85
CA LYS A 507 -35.88 30.65 12.66
C LYS A 507 -34.44 30.82 12.15
N ILE A 508 -33.46 30.67 13.04
CA ILE A 508 -32.05 30.96 12.77
C ILE A 508 -31.27 29.66 12.54
N ILE A 509 -31.66 28.57 13.23
CA ILE A 509 -31.01 27.25 13.21
C ILE A 509 -31.99 26.25 12.59
N ILE A 510 -31.76 25.96 11.30
CA ILE A 510 -32.59 25.08 10.46
C ILE A 510 -32.39 23.61 10.84
#